data_AF-A0A4S3JV19-F1
#
_entry.id   AF-A0A4S3JV19-F1
#
_cell.length_a   1.000
_cell.length_b   1.000
_cell.length_c   1.000
_cell.angle_alpha   90.00
_cell.angle_beta   90.00
_cell.angle_gamma   90.00
#
_symmetry.space_group_name_H-M   'P 1'
#
loop_
_entity.id
_entity.type
_entity.pdbx_description
1 polymer ?
#
loop_
_entity_poly.entity_id
_entity_poly.type
_entity_poly.pdbx_seq_one_letter_code
_entity_poly.pdbx_strand_id
1 'polypeptide(L)'
;MTRPYDLIVYGATGDLGRLVTQYLWAQQHSALRWAIAGRNGVKLRTLAGSFQDADPKCTAPEVVVAALNQEELEHMASLTRVVLNTVGIIPHCAIESSPPDLLAQMLVQKLQRPAGPVVFTIDHDSAGSSSGTINSVVTSLAAYSMRQIMTASAAQAFCVAGAGPHRPYTAPLVPVRRDPFLGNLEFNLSATTDEAVVMRSWSLHQRYGKRTEQYGERFSFRSYATARNWLQGWFSFFKIGLATILAILLPPLRWHLMSLALGLGTGPHGSPTGRHFVEWRATIADGAGKPAMMGVLRMNTDAYSACSVLVSEAALTVLHQLDREKSDSLAQRLGGGILTPAALGPEFLERLQAAGMERTVISLEKD
;
A
#
# COMPACT_ATOMS: atom_id res chain seq x y z
N MET A 1 -31.67 9.27 2.39
CA MET A 1 -31.03 10.27 1.51
C MET A 1 -30.35 9.52 0.39
N THR A 2 -30.69 9.81 -0.86
CA THR A 2 -30.10 9.16 -2.04
C THR A 2 -28.72 9.76 -2.32
N ARG A 3 -27.66 8.96 -2.25
CA ARG A 3 -26.31 9.37 -2.66
C ARG A 3 -26.23 9.38 -4.19
N PRO A 4 -25.94 10.53 -4.84
CA PRO A 4 -25.89 10.63 -6.30
C PRO A 4 -24.73 9.80 -6.90
N TYR A 5 -23.61 9.69 -6.18
CA TYR A 5 -22.43 8.97 -6.65
C TYR A 5 -22.21 7.69 -5.85
N ASP A 6 -21.71 6.67 -6.53
CA ASP A 6 -21.14 5.48 -5.91
C ASP A 6 -19.70 5.77 -5.47
N LEU A 7 -18.90 6.40 -6.33
CA LEU A 7 -17.49 6.69 -6.07
C LEU A 7 -17.14 8.18 -6.32
N ILE A 8 -16.36 8.78 -5.41
CA ILE A 8 -15.66 10.06 -5.67
C ILE A 8 -14.15 9.86 -5.57
N VAL A 9 -13.40 10.28 -6.60
CA VAL A 9 -11.93 10.34 -6.58
C VAL A 9 -11.49 11.73 -6.16
N TYR A 10 -11.12 11.91 -4.89
CA TYR A 10 -10.64 13.19 -4.37
C TYR A 10 -9.13 13.34 -4.59
N GLY A 11 -8.71 14.39 -5.29
CA GLY A 11 -7.33 14.61 -5.72
C GLY A 11 -7.03 14.17 -7.14
N ALA A 12 -8.06 14.04 -7.98
CA ALA A 12 -7.97 13.52 -9.34
C ALA A 12 -6.96 14.24 -10.25
N THR A 13 -6.60 15.49 -9.95
CA THR A 13 -5.62 16.25 -10.75
C THR A 13 -4.16 16.06 -10.31
N GLY A 14 -3.92 15.26 -9.26
CA GLY A 14 -2.57 14.84 -8.86
C GLY A 14 -2.03 13.71 -9.75
N ASP A 15 -0.77 13.33 -9.56
CA ASP A 15 -0.13 12.33 -10.42
C ASP A 15 -0.78 10.94 -10.28
N LEU A 16 -0.96 10.46 -9.04
CA LEU A 16 -1.73 9.24 -8.79
C LEU A 16 -3.21 9.40 -9.15
N GLY A 17 -3.83 10.53 -8.80
CA GLY A 17 -5.25 10.78 -9.06
C GLY A 17 -5.61 10.73 -10.55
N ARG A 18 -4.72 11.20 -11.43
CA ARG A 18 -4.90 11.08 -12.88
C ARG A 18 -4.88 9.63 -13.33
N LEU A 19 -3.91 8.84 -12.88
CA LEU A 19 -3.81 7.42 -13.21
C LEU A 19 -5.01 6.61 -12.69
N VAL A 20 -5.50 6.93 -11.49
CA VAL A 20 -6.73 6.34 -10.94
C VAL A 20 -7.94 6.67 -11.81
N THR A 21 -8.09 7.94 -12.20
CA THR A 21 -9.19 8.38 -13.07
C THR A 21 -9.12 7.70 -14.44
N GLN A 22 -7.93 7.59 -15.03
CA GLN A 22 -7.70 6.89 -16.29
C GLN A 22 -8.03 5.40 -16.19
N TYR A 23 -7.61 4.75 -15.10
CA TYR A 23 -7.90 3.34 -14.86
C TYR A 23 -9.41 3.09 -14.74
N LEU A 24 -10.11 3.87 -13.93
CA LEU A 24 -11.56 3.75 -13.75
C LEU A 24 -12.33 4.02 -15.05
N TRP A 25 -11.88 4.99 -15.86
CA TRP A 25 -12.44 5.27 -17.18
C TRP A 25 -12.26 4.08 -18.14
N ALA A 26 -11.05 3.52 -18.20
CA ALA A 26 -10.72 2.41 -19.09
C ALA A 26 -11.49 1.12 -18.79
N GLN A 27 -11.87 0.90 -17.53
CA GLN A 27 -12.69 -0.25 -17.14
C GLN A 27 -14.14 -0.15 -17.64
N GLN A 28 -14.57 1.00 -18.18
CA GLN A 28 -15.89 1.21 -18.81
C GLN A 28 -17.05 0.64 -18.00
N HIS A 29 -17.07 0.86 -16.69
CA HIS A 29 -18.18 0.46 -15.84
C HIS A 29 -19.40 1.34 -16.15
N SER A 30 -20.17 0.99 -17.18
CA SER A 30 -21.34 1.73 -17.67
C SER A 30 -22.42 1.95 -16.60
N ALA A 31 -22.39 1.19 -15.51
CA ALA A 31 -23.28 1.32 -14.36
C ALA A 31 -22.71 2.14 -13.19
N LEU A 32 -21.40 2.45 -13.17
CA LEU A 32 -20.77 3.16 -12.05
C LEU A 32 -21.07 4.66 -12.14
N ARG A 33 -21.77 5.21 -11.16
CA ARG A 33 -21.97 6.67 -11.05
C ARG A 33 -20.81 7.26 -10.26
N TRP A 34 -19.93 8.01 -10.90
CA TRP A 34 -18.73 8.50 -10.24
C TRP A 34 -18.38 9.94 -10.62
N ALA A 35 -17.63 10.58 -9.73
CA ALA A 35 -17.15 11.94 -9.91
C ALA A 35 -15.68 12.09 -9.53
N ILE A 36 -15.03 13.08 -10.11
CA ILE A 36 -13.69 13.54 -9.74
C ILE A 36 -13.77 14.79 -8.90
N ALA A 37 -12.97 14.86 -7.84
CA ALA A 37 -13.01 15.95 -6.89
C ALA A 37 -11.66 16.56 -6.58
N GLY A 38 -11.67 17.83 -6.17
CA GLY A 38 -10.47 18.58 -5.81
C GLY A 38 -10.68 20.09 -5.76
N ARG A 39 -9.60 20.81 -5.44
CA ARG A 39 -9.65 22.26 -5.13
C ARG A 39 -9.77 23.17 -6.35
N ASN A 40 -9.34 22.68 -7.52
CA ASN A 40 -9.27 23.49 -8.74
C ASN A 40 -10.27 22.98 -9.78
N GLY A 41 -11.46 23.59 -9.79
CA GLY A 41 -12.54 23.23 -10.71
C GLY A 41 -12.19 23.36 -12.19
N VAL A 42 -11.28 24.28 -12.55
CA VAL A 42 -10.82 24.43 -13.94
C VAL A 42 -10.02 23.19 -14.36
N LYS A 43 -9.02 22.79 -13.57
CA LYS A 43 -8.20 21.59 -13.84
C LYS A 43 -9.05 20.32 -13.87
N LEU A 44 -10.06 20.21 -13.00
CA LEU A 44 -10.98 19.06 -12.98
C LEU A 44 -11.81 19.00 -14.27
N ARG A 45 -12.41 20.12 -14.70
CA ARG A 45 -13.17 20.16 -15.95
C ARG A 45 -12.30 19.87 -17.17
N THR A 46 -11.06 20.36 -17.20
CA THR A 46 -10.11 20.02 -18.26
C THR A 46 -9.83 18.51 -18.29
N LEU A 47 -9.62 17.89 -17.12
CA LEU A 47 -9.40 16.44 -17.03
C LEU A 47 -10.64 15.65 -17.50
N ALA A 48 -11.83 15.99 -17.01
CA ALA A 48 -13.08 15.34 -17.43
C ALA A 48 -13.33 15.51 -18.94
N GLY A 49 -13.11 16.72 -19.48
CA GLY A 49 -13.23 17.02 -20.91
C GLY A 49 -12.31 16.15 -21.77
N SER A 50 -11.05 15.94 -21.33
CA SER A 50 -10.12 15.08 -22.08
C SER A 50 -10.57 13.62 -22.23
N PHE A 51 -11.36 13.10 -21.29
CA PHE A 51 -11.96 11.78 -21.41
C PHE A 51 -13.17 11.78 -22.35
N GLN A 52 -14.02 12.80 -22.25
CA GLN A 52 -15.17 12.97 -23.14
C GLN A 52 -14.77 13.09 -24.60
N ASP A 53 -13.67 13.81 -24.87
CA ASP A 53 -13.12 13.99 -26.21
C ASP A 53 -12.52 12.67 -26.75
N ALA A 54 -11.95 11.85 -25.87
CA ALA A 54 -11.35 10.56 -26.24
C ALA A 54 -12.40 9.49 -26.57
N ASP A 55 -13.54 9.48 -25.88
CA ASP A 55 -14.67 8.60 -26.21
C ASP A 55 -16.03 9.32 -25.99
N PRO A 56 -16.58 9.93 -27.06
CA PRO A 56 -17.85 10.66 -26.99
C PRO A 56 -19.07 9.81 -26.60
N LYS A 57 -18.98 8.48 -26.67
CA LYS A 57 -20.08 7.58 -26.32
C LYS A 57 -20.16 7.28 -24.83
N CYS A 58 -19.05 7.48 -24.11
CA CYS A 58 -18.99 7.31 -22.67
C CYS A 58 -19.32 8.63 -21.97
N THR A 59 -19.97 8.56 -20.81
CA THR A 59 -20.27 9.74 -19.99
C THR A 59 -19.08 10.05 -19.10
N ALA A 60 -18.41 11.20 -19.33
CA ALA A 60 -17.31 11.67 -18.49
C ALA A 60 -17.71 11.75 -17.00
N PRO A 61 -16.75 11.57 -16.07
CA PRO A 61 -17.03 11.72 -14.64
C PRO A 61 -17.49 13.14 -14.32
N GLU A 62 -18.44 13.25 -13.39
CA GLU A 62 -18.88 14.56 -12.90
C GLU A 62 -17.77 15.25 -12.09
N VAL A 63 -17.89 16.56 -11.89
CA VAL A 63 -16.88 17.38 -11.20
C VAL A 63 -17.44 17.90 -9.88
N VAL A 64 -16.77 17.57 -8.78
CA VAL A 64 -17.09 18.08 -7.45
C VAL A 64 -15.92 18.95 -6.96
N VAL A 65 -16.16 20.26 -6.78
CA VAL A 65 -15.13 21.14 -6.23
C VAL A 65 -15.17 21.04 -4.70
N ALA A 66 -14.04 20.69 -4.10
CA ALA A 66 -13.91 20.58 -2.65
C ALA A 66 -12.51 20.98 -2.18
N ALA A 67 -12.45 21.92 -1.24
CA ALA A 67 -11.29 22.34 -0.50
C ALA A 67 -10.95 21.38 0.66
N LEU A 68 -9.81 21.62 1.32
CA LEU A 68 -9.40 20.88 2.51
C LEU A 68 -9.95 21.55 3.79
N ASN A 69 -11.25 21.90 3.79
CA ASN A 69 -11.95 22.36 4.97
C ASN A 69 -13.07 21.38 5.33
N GLN A 70 -13.49 21.40 6.59
CA GLN A 70 -14.41 20.40 7.12
C GLN A 70 -15.75 20.41 6.39
N GLU A 71 -16.35 21.58 6.17
CA GLU A 71 -17.66 21.74 5.54
C GLU A 71 -17.70 21.16 4.12
N GLU A 72 -16.73 21.50 3.27
CA GLU A 72 -16.68 21.00 1.89
C GLU A 72 -16.37 19.50 1.83
N LEU A 73 -15.53 18.99 2.73
CA LEU A 73 -15.22 17.56 2.81
C LEU A 73 -16.43 16.74 3.29
N GLU A 74 -17.17 17.23 4.28
CA GLU A 74 -18.41 16.61 4.77
C GLU A 74 -19.49 16.63 3.67
N HIS A 75 -19.63 17.76 2.97
CA HIS A 75 -20.54 17.86 1.84
C HIS A 75 -20.18 16.84 0.75
N MET A 76 -18.92 16.80 0.29
CA MET A 76 -18.46 15.83 -0.70
C MET A 76 -18.70 14.38 -0.25
N ALA A 77 -18.37 14.05 1.00
CA ALA A 77 -18.59 12.71 1.55
C ALA A 77 -20.08 12.34 1.59
N SER A 78 -20.98 13.30 1.84
CA SER A 78 -22.43 13.08 1.84
C SER A 78 -23.00 12.71 0.47
N LEU A 79 -22.33 13.11 -0.61
CA LEU A 79 -22.75 12.85 -1.99
C LEU A 79 -22.41 11.44 -2.47
N THR A 80 -21.56 10.70 -1.75
CA THR A 80 -21.02 9.43 -2.26
C THR A 80 -21.06 8.29 -1.26
N ARG A 81 -20.95 7.07 -1.77
CA ARG A 81 -20.81 5.87 -0.95
C ARG A 81 -19.36 5.61 -0.57
N VAL A 82 -18.43 5.86 -1.48
CA VAL A 82 -17.00 5.66 -1.28
C VAL A 82 -16.21 6.88 -1.75
N VAL A 83 -15.31 7.37 -0.91
CA VAL A 83 -14.32 8.39 -1.28
C VAL A 83 -12.96 7.70 -1.43
N LEU A 84 -12.40 7.75 -2.63
CA LEU A 84 -11.02 7.37 -2.91
C LEU A 84 -10.16 8.64 -2.83
N ASN A 85 -9.38 8.78 -1.76
CA ASN A 85 -8.55 9.96 -1.53
C ASN A 85 -7.12 9.76 -2.05
N THR A 86 -6.69 10.62 -2.98
CA THR A 86 -5.33 10.69 -3.54
C THR A 86 -4.59 11.99 -3.20
N VAL A 87 -5.16 12.87 -2.35
CA VAL A 87 -4.54 14.14 -1.92
C VAL A 87 -3.60 13.96 -0.74
N GLY A 88 -3.95 13.04 0.17
CA GLY A 88 -3.13 12.61 1.29
C GLY A 88 -3.53 11.18 1.61
N ILE A 89 -2.56 10.29 1.72
CA ILE A 89 -2.78 8.84 1.85
C ILE A 89 -3.66 8.58 3.08
N ILE A 90 -4.94 8.31 2.86
CA ILE A 90 -5.76 7.56 3.82
C ILE A 90 -5.13 6.16 3.82
N PRO A 91 -4.84 5.60 5.01
CA PRO A 91 -3.78 4.64 5.11
C PRO A 91 -4.12 3.32 4.39
N HIS A 92 -3.08 2.73 3.83
CA HIS A 92 -2.91 1.29 3.63
C HIS A 92 -3.41 0.61 2.35
N CYS A 93 -3.78 1.30 1.26
CA CYS A 93 -4.29 0.62 0.05
C CYS A 93 -3.47 0.80 -1.24
N ALA A 94 -2.15 1.01 -1.17
CA ALA A 94 -1.28 1.25 -2.34
C ALA A 94 -0.13 0.24 -2.44
N ILE A 95 0.90 0.54 -3.24
CA ILE A 95 2.09 -0.33 -3.44
C ILE A 95 2.78 -0.71 -2.13
N GLU A 96 2.84 0.25 -1.22
CA GLU A 96 3.16 0.04 0.19
C GLU A 96 1.84 -0.30 0.88
N SER A 97 1.84 -1.28 1.80
CA SER A 97 0.66 -1.83 2.48
C SER A 97 -0.18 -2.90 1.74
N SER A 98 -0.70 -2.69 0.51
CA SER A 98 -1.61 -3.70 -0.10
C SER A 98 -0.93 -5.03 -0.41
N PRO A 99 0.11 -5.09 -1.25
CA PRO A 99 0.84 -6.33 -1.51
C PRO A 99 1.42 -7.01 -0.26
N PRO A 100 2.10 -6.32 0.69
CA PRO A 100 2.64 -6.98 1.88
C PRO A 100 1.54 -7.57 2.77
N ASP A 101 0.43 -6.86 2.94
CA ASP A 101 -0.70 -7.31 3.76
C ASP A 101 -1.44 -8.50 3.14
N LEU A 102 -1.73 -8.43 1.84
CA LEU A 102 -2.35 -9.52 1.10
C LEU A 102 -1.44 -10.76 1.04
N LEU A 103 -0.14 -10.59 0.79
CA LEU A 103 0.81 -11.71 0.78
C LEU A 103 0.90 -12.37 2.16
N ALA A 104 1.02 -11.58 3.24
CA ALA A 104 1.07 -12.11 4.59
C ALA A 104 -0.22 -12.88 4.92
N GLN A 105 -1.40 -12.30 4.65
CA GLN A 105 -2.68 -12.96 4.89
C GLN A 105 -2.81 -14.26 4.09
N MET A 106 -2.49 -14.21 2.79
CA MET A 106 -2.57 -15.37 1.90
C MET A 106 -1.67 -16.51 2.39
N LEU A 107 -0.44 -16.21 2.79
CA LEU A 107 0.51 -17.20 3.26
C LEU A 107 0.07 -17.82 4.60
N VAL A 108 -0.42 -16.99 5.53
CA VAL A 108 -1.00 -17.45 6.80
C VAL A 108 -2.20 -18.36 6.57
N GLN A 109 -3.14 -17.95 5.72
CA GLN A 109 -4.32 -18.74 5.39
C GLN A 109 -3.95 -20.04 4.69
N LYS A 110 -2.94 -20.06 3.83
CA LYS A 110 -2.52 -21.31 3.17
C LYS A 110 -1.75 -22.24 4.11
N LEU A 111 -1.08 -21.70 5.14
CA LEU A 111 -0.29 -22.48 6.09
C LEU A 111 -1.16 -23.35 7.01
N GLN A 112 -2.38 -22.90 7.34
CA GLN A 112 -3.36 -23.65 8.15
C GLN A 112 -2.85 -24.14 9.53
N ARG A 113 -1.80 -23.51 10.06
CA ARG A 113 -1.23 -23.74 11.40
C ARG A 113 -0.58 -22.44 11.89
N PRO A 114 -0.26 -22.30 13.21
CA PRO A 114 0.28 -21.06 13.75
C PRO A 114 1.47 -20.55 12.94
N ALA A 115 1.40 -19.29 12.49
CA ALA A 115 2.45 -18.67 11.69
C ALA A 115 3.58 -18.16 12.58
N GLY A 116 4.79 -18.24 12.03
CA GLY A 116 5.99 -17.61 12.57
C GLY A 116 6.36 -16.35 11.78
N PRO A 117 7.67 -16.08 11.63
CA PRO A 117 8.13 -14.88 10.94
C PRO A 117 7.81 -14.91 9.43
N VAL A 118 7.39 -13.75 8.93
CA VAL A 118 7.28 -13.43 7.50
C VAL A 118 8.36 -12.42 7.14
N VAL A 119 9.15 -12.75 6.12
CA VAL A 119 10.12 -11.84 5.51
C VAL A 119 9.58 -11.46 4.14
N PHE A 120 9.42 -10.16 3.91
CA PHE A 120 8.89 -9.58 2.69
C PHE A 120 9.96 -8.76 1.98
N THR A 121 9.92 -8.77 0.66
CA THR A 121 10.72 -7.90 -0.19
C THR A 121 9.91 -7.39 -1.37
N ILE A 122 10.23 -6.17 -1.80
CA ILE A 122 9.75 -5.56 -3.04
C ILE A 122 10.93 -5.38 -4.00
N ASP A 123 10.68 -5.63 -5.28
CA ASP A 123 11.59 -5.41 -6.40
C ASP A 123 10.86 -4.65 -7.52
N HIS A 124 11.46 -3.61 -8.08
CA HIS A 124 10.84 -2.84 -9.14
C HIS A 124 11.86 -2.16 -10.05
N ASP A 125 11.50 -1.96 -11.32
CA ASP A 125 12.36 -1.29 -12.32
C ASP A 125 12.19 0.25 -12.33
N SER A 126 11.36 0.83 -11.45
CA SER A 126 11.20 2.29 -11.41
C SER A 126 12.46 2.98 -10.90
N ALA A 127 12.97 3.91 -11.71
CA ALA A 127 14.14 4.71 -11.40
C ALA A 127 13.81 5.75 -10.32
N GLY A 128 14.29 5.50 -9.10
CA GLY A 128 14.28 6.46 -8.00
C GLY A 128 12.99 6.50 -7.18
N SER A 129 13.12 6.91 -5.92
CA SER A 129 11.95 7.31 -5.12
C SER A 129 11.29 8.54 -5.76
N SER A 130 10.06 8.88 -5.41
CA SER A 130 9.45 10.11 -5.93
C SER A 130 9.87 11.34 -5.10
N SER A 131 9.83 12.54 -5.68
CA SER A 131 9.93 13.81 -4.93
C SER A 131 8.91 13.89 -3.78
N GLY A 132 7.77 13.21 -3.92
CA GLY A 132 6.76 13.07 -2.87
C GLY A 132 7.23 12.29 -1.65
N THR A 133 8.07 11.26 -1.84
CA THR A 133 8.67 10.47 -0.75
C THR A 133 9.58 11.35 0.09
N ILE A 134 10.44 12.13 -0.56
CA ILE A 134 11.36 13.05 0.10
C ILE A 134 10.62 14.15 0.84
N ASN A 135 9.63 14.75 0.18
CA ASN A 135 8.80 15.75 0.83
C ASN A 135 8.13 15.16 2.08
N SER A 136 7.64 13.92 2.01
CA SER A 136 7.04 13.23 3.16
C SER A 136 8.03 13.04 4.30
N VAL A 137 9.26 12.61 4.03
CA VAL A 137 10.32 12.46 5.05
C VAL A 137 10.69 13.82 5.64
N VAL A 138 10.95 14.82 4.81
CA VAL A 138 11.34 16.17 5.25
C VAL A 138 10.23 16.84 6.06
N THR A 139 8.98 16.75 5.61
CA THR A 139 7.81 17.25 6.35
C THR A 139 7.65 16.52 7.67
N SER A 140 7.83 15.19 7.72
CA SER A 140 7.73 14.42 8.96
C SER A 140 8.80 14.83 9.97
N LEU A 141 10.05 15.00 9.53
CA LEU A 141 11.17 15.48 10.37
C LEU A 141 11.00 16.94 10.82
N ALA A 142 10.22 17.74 10.10
CA ALA A 142 9.91 19.12 10.47
C ALA A 142 8.71 19.22 11.44
N ALA A 143 7.73 18.33 11.29
CA ALA A 143 6.47 18.36 12.05
C ALA A 143 6.53 17.57 13.37
N TYR A 144 7.34 16.51 13.45
CA TYR A 144 7.33 15.58 14.58
C TYR A 144 8.70 15.38 15.19
N SER A 145 8.72 15.17 16.51
CA SER A 145 9.93 14.78 17.24
C SER A 145 10.35 13.34 16.92
N MET A 146 11.64 13.03 17.08
CA MET A 146 12.16 11.66 16.90
C MET A 146 11.45 10.64 17.79
N ARG A 147 11.04 11.03 19.01
CA ARG A 147 10.29 10.16 19.91
C ARG A 147 8.91 9.82 19.36
N GLN A 148 8.20 10.80 18.80
CA GLN A 148 6.89 10.58 18.17
C GLN A 148 7.03 9.67 16.95
N ILE A 149 8.02 9.93 16.10
CA ILE A 149 8.31 9.09 14.93
C ILE A 149 8.58 7.64 15.37
N MET A 150 9.50 7.43 16.32
CA MET A 150 9.81 6.07 16.81
C MET A 150 8.60 5.38 17.45
N THR A 151 7.76 6.12 18.18
CA THR A 151 6.55 5.55 18.80
C THR A 151 5.52 5.16 17.74
N ALA A 152 5.32 6.00 16.72
CA ALA A 152 4.40 5.73 15.61
C ALA A 152 4.90 4.59 14.70
N SER A 153 6.22 4.38 14.61
CA SER A 153 6.85 3.29 13.85
C SER A 153 6.91 1.96 14.61
N ALA A 154 6.43 1.87 15.85
CA ALA A 154 6.42 0.61 16.58
C ALA A 154 5.46 -0.39 15.90
N ALA A 155 5.87 -1.66 15.79
CA ALA A 155 5.13 -2.70 15.08
C ALA A 155 3.65 -2.83 15.53
N GLN A 156 3.39 -2.62 16.82
CA GLN A 156 2.05 -2.72 17.39
C GLN A 156 1.30 -1.39 17.49
N ALA A 157 1.86 -0.27 17.00
CA ALA A 157 1.27 1.05 17.17
C ALA A 157 -0.16 1.16 16.58
N PHE A 158 -0.45 0.36 15.55
CA PHE A 158 -1.73 0.35 14.84
C PHE A 158 -2.62 -0.84 15.23
N CYS A 159 -2.19 -1.69 16.18
CA CYS A 159 -2.95 -2.87 16.60
C CYS A 159 -4.21 -2.48 17.40
N VAL A 160 -5.28 -3.25 17.24
CA VAL A 160 -6.46 -3.13 18.11
C VAL A 160 -6.18 -3.74 19.49
N ALA A 161 -6.73 -3.14 20.54
CA ALA A 161 -6.63 -3.68 21.89
C ALA A 161 -7.28 -5.07 21.97
N GLY A 162 -6.88 -5.91 22.94
CA GLY A 162 -7.52 -7.21 23.17
C GLY A 162 -7.28 -8.25 22.07
N ALA A 163 -6.26 -8.08 21.23
CA ALA A 163 -5.83 -9.07 20.25
C ALA A 163 -5.14 -10.31 20.87
N GLY A 164 -5.09 -10.43 22.20
CA GLY A 164 -4.39 -11.53 22.87
C GLY A 164 -2.87 -11.35 22.92
N PRO A 165 -2.14 -12.37 23.43
CA PRO A 165 -0.70 -12.29 23.58
C PRO A 165 0.03 -12.28 22.23
N HIS A 166 1.06 -11.44 22.13
CA HIS A 166 1.99 -11.41 21.00
C HIS A 166 3.39 -11.74 21.52
N ARG A 167 3.93 -12.87 21.09
CA ARG A 167 5.24 -13.41 21.48
C ARG A 167 6.03 -13.71 20.20
N PRO A 168 6.41 -12.68 19.43
CA PRO A 168 6.96 -12.86 18.11
C PRO A 168 8.27 -13.64 18.16
N TYR A 169 8.56 -14.38 17.08
CA TYR A 169 9.90 -14.90 16.88
C TYR A 169 10.91 -13.74 16.82
N THR A 170 11.85 -13.70 17.77
CA THR A 170 12.89 -12.68 17.83
C THR A 170 14.03 -13.04 16.88
N ALA A 171 13.97 -12.49 15.67
CA ALA A 171 15.13 -12.42 14.78
C ALA A 171 15.88 -11.09 15.00
N PRO A 172 17.22 -11.08 14.95
CA PRO A 172 17.99 -9.84 15.04
C PRO A 172 17.60 -8.90 13.89
N LEU A 173 17.39 -7.63 14.21
CA LEU A 173 17.14 -6.59 13.22
C LEU A 173 18.47 -6.23 12.56
N VAL A 174 18.73 -6.85 11.41
CA VAL A 174 19.93 -6.56 10.61
C VAL A 174 19.49 -5.72 9.41
N PRO A 175 20.14 -4.56 9.14
CA PRO A 175 19.75 -3.68 8.05
C PRO A 175 20.04 -4.29 6.67
N VAL A 176 21.01 -5.19 6.58
CA VAL A 176 21.37 -5.90 5.36
C VAL A 176 21.54 -7.37 5.69
N ARG A 177 20.84 -8.25 4.97
CA ARG A 177 20.89 -9.69 5.21
C ARG A 177 20.81 -10.47 3.92
N ARG A 178 21.30 -11.71 3.96
CA ARG A 178 21.08 -12.69 2.90
C ARG A 178 19.99 -13.65 3.33
N ASP A 179 18.97 -13.78 2.50
CA ASP A 179 17.89 -14.74 2.65
C ASP A 179 18.07 -15.89 1.64
N PRO A 180 17.92 -17.16 2.05
CA PRO A 180 18.09 -18.30 1.14
C PRO A 180 17.14 -18.30 -0.05
N PHE A 181 15.97 -17.68 0.07
CA PHE A 181 14.90 -17.72 -0.94
C PHE A 181 14.70 -16.35 -1.60
N LEU A 182 14.89 -15.26 -0.85
CA LEU A 182 14.68 -13.90 -1.35
C LEU A 182 15.97 -13.22 -1.85
N GLY A 183 17.14 -13.82 -1.61
CA GLY A 183 18.42 -13.28 -2.07
C GLY A 183 19.02 -12.23 -1.14
N ASN A 184 19.64 -11.19 -1.69
CA ASN A 184 20.25 -10.12 -0.89
C ASN A 184 19.20 -9.05 -0.58
N LEU A 185 19.05 -8.73 0.70
CA LEU A 185 18.06 -7.80 1.22
C LEU A 185 18.75 -6.62 1.90
N GLU A 186 18.24 -5.42 1.66
CA GLU A 186 18.68 -4.18 2.32
C GLU A 186 17.52 -3.44 3.00
N PHE A 187 17.88 -2.44 3.78
CA PHE A 187 16.95 -1.59 4.52
C PHE A 187 15.93 -0.96 3.57
N ASN A 188 14.65 -1.15 3.89
CA ASN A 188 13.55 -0.49 3.19
C ASN A 188 13.00 0.66 4.05
N LEU A 189 12.89 1.86 3.45
CA LEU A 189 12.37 3.05 4.11
C LEU A 189 10.90 2.88 4.53
N SER A 190 10.10 2.16 3.73
CA SER A 190 8.68 1.92 4.02
C SER A 190 8.41 0.71 4.91
N ALA A 191 9.47 0.02 5.38
CA ALA A 191 9.33 -1.21 6.14
C ALA A 191 8.47 -1.06 7.40
N THR A 192 8.62 0.06 8.11
CA THR A 192 7.86 0.32 9.34
C THR A 192 6.39 0.58 9.06
N THR A 193 6.06 1.21 7.93
CA THR A 193 4.68 1.41 7.48
C THR A 193 4.03 0.09 7.13
N ASP A 194 4.69 -0.74 6.31
CA ASP A 194 4.19 -2.08 5.95
C ASP A 194 3.97 -2.94 7.19
N GLU A 195 4.94 -2.95 8.11
CA GLU A 195 4.85 -3.71 9.35
C GLU A 195 3.67 -3.26 10.22
N ALA A 196 3.45 -1.95 10.37
CA ALA A 196 2.30 -1.44 11.12
C ALA A 196 0.95 -1.88 10.52
N VAL A 197 0.84 -1.94 9.19
CA VAL A 197 -0.38 -2.42 8.50
C VAL A 197 -0.60 -3.90 8.74
N VAL A 198 0.43 -4.71 8.48
CA VAL A 198 0.32 -6.16 8.57
C VAL A 198 0.05 -6.57 10.02
N MET A 199 0.67 -5.89 10.98
CA MET A 199 0.40 -6.10 12.39
C MET A 199 -1.00 -5.63 12.80
N ARG A 200 -1.55 -4.58 12.17
CA ARG A 200 -2.96 -4.23 12.33
C ARG A 200 -3.86 -5.37 11.83
N SER A 201 -3.61 -5.93 10.65
CA SER A 201 -4.34 -7.10 10.12
C SER A 201 -4.26 -8.31 11.05
N TRP A 202 -3.05 -8.61 11.56
CA TRP A 202 -2.84 -9.62 12.59
C TRP A 202 -3.80 -9.37 13.78
N SER A 203 -3.82 -8.15 14.32
CA SER A 203 -4.65 -7.83 15.49
C SER A 203 -6.16 -7.92 15.22
N LEU A 204 -6.59 -7.50 14.02
CA LEU A 204 -8.00 -7.56 13.60
C LEU A 204 -8.46 -9.01 13.44
N HIS A 205 -7.66 -9.86 12.78
CA HIS A 205 -7.97 -11.28 12.61
C HIS A 205 -7.86 -12.06 13.93
N GLN A 206 -6.91 -11.71 14.80
CA GLN A 206 -6.76 -12.37 16.09
C GLN A 206 -7.96 -12.12 17.00
N ARG A 207 -8.58 -10.93 16.92
CA ARG A 207 -9.74 -10.55 17.74
C ARG A 207 -11.09 -10.89 17.12
N TYR A 208 -11.26 -10.65 15.82
CA TYR A 208 -12.56 -10.71 15.13
C TYR A 208 -12.62 -11.75 14.00
N GLY A 209 -11.47 -12.32 13.62
CA GLY A 209 -11.37 -13.34 12.59
C GLY A 209 -11.78 -14.72 13.10
N LYS A 210 -12.11 -15.60 12.16
CA LYS A 210 -12.34 -17.04 12.43
C LYS A 210 -11.01 -17.67 12.85
N ARG A 211 -11.06 -18.82 13.55
CA ARG A 211 -9.84 -19.53 14.00
C ARG A 211 -8.88 -19.86 12.84
N THR A 212 -9.40 -20.14 11.65
CA THR A 212 -8.62 -20.41 10.43
C THR A 212 -8.00 -19.16 9.80
N GLU A 213 -8.44 -17.97 10.20
CA GLU A 213 -7.94 -16.67 9.72
C GLU A 213 -6.92 -16.08 10.71
N GLN A 214 -6.75 -16.67 11.89
CA GLN A 214 -5.82 -16.18 12.91
C GLN A 214 -4.38 -16.48 12.55
N TYR A 215 -3.54 -15.46 12.70
CA TYR A 215 -2.11 -15.53 12.35
C TYR A 215 -1.32 -16.26 13.44
N GLY A 216 -1.73 -16.12 14.70
CA GLY A 216 -1.10 -16.75 15.85
C GLY A 216 -0.14 -15.83 16.60
N GLU A 217 0.24 -16.27 17.81
CA GLU A 217 0.98 -15.45 18.78
C GLU A 217 2.44 -15.18 18.38
N ARG A 218 3.03 -16.08 17.57
CA ARG A 218 4.45 -16.02 17.17
C ARG A 218 4.69 -15.28 15.86
N PHE A 219 3.63 -14.80 15.24
CA PHE A 219 3.69 -14.07 13.98
C PHE A 219 4.54 -12.81 14.12
N SER A 220 5.39 -12.56 13.14
CA SER A 220 6.11 -11.29 12.99
C SER A 220 6.27 -10.99 11.52
N PHE A 221 6.33 -9.72 11.15
CA PHE A 221 6.48 -9.29 9.78
C PHE A 221 7.67 -8.35 9.65
N ARG A 222 8.49 -8.54 8.62
CA ARG A 222 9.62 -7.66 8.29
C ARG A 222 9.67 -7.41 6.80
N SER A 223 9.78 -6.14 6.42
CA SER A 223 9.88 -5.69 5.02
C SER A 223 11.30 -5.21 4.72
N TYR A 224 11.80 -5.60 3.55
CA TYR A 224 13.12 -5.27 3.02
C TYR A 224 13.00 -4.84 1.55
N ALA A 225 14.06 -4.23 1.03
CA ALA A 225 14.21 -3.98 -0.40
C ALA A 225 15.22 -4.96 -1.00
N THR A 226 15.12 -5.23 -2.30
CA THR A 226 16.09 -6.04 -3.02
C THR A 226 17.41 -5.30 -3.20
N ALA A 227 18.50 -5.90 -2.73
CA ALA A 227 19.85 -5.39 -2.98
C ALA A 227 20.49 -6.13 -4.15
N ARG A 228 21.19 -5.43 -5.07
CA ARG A 228 21.90 -6.13 -6.16
C ARG A 228 23.03 -7.00 -5.62
N ASN A 229 23.69 -6.53 -4.56
CA ASN A 229 24.69 -7.30 -3.83
C ASN A 229 24.81 -6.82 -2.37
N TRP A 230 25.44 -7.67 -1.54
CA TRP A 230 25.58 -7.44 -0.10
C TRP A 230 26.35 -6.16 0.26
N LEU A 231 27.43 -5.84 -0.46
CA LEU A 231 28.25 -4.65 -0.20
C LEU A 231 27.49 -3.36 -0.53
N GLN A 232 26.80 -3.34 -1.68
CA GLN A 232 25.96 -2.22 -2.09
C GLN A 232 24.86 -1.95 -1.06
N GLY A 233 24.23 -3.00 -0.51
CA GLY A 233 23.20 -2.86 0.52
C GLY A 233 23.70 -2.10 1.75
N TRP A 234 24.92 -2.42 2.22
CA TRP A 234 25.54 -1.70 3.33
C TRP A 234 25.86 -0.25 2.97
N PHE A 235 26.37 -0.01 1.77
CA PHE A 235 26.66 1.35 1.29
C PHE A 235 25.38 2.20 1.24
N SER A 236 24.28 1.67 0.70
CA SER A 236 22.96 2.33 0.69
C SER A 236 22.47 2.66 2.10
N PHE A 237 22.55 1.69 3.02
CA PHE A 237 22.12 1.87 4.41
C PHE A 237 22.89 3.00 5.10
N PHE A 238 24.24 2.99 5.02
CA PHE A 238 25.04 4.05 5.63
C PHE A 238 24.84 5.40 4.95
N LYS A 239 24.65 5.44 3.63
CA LYS A 239 24.35 6.67 2.89
C LYS A 239 23.03 7.29 3.34
N ILE A 240 21.95 6.51 3.45
CA ILE A 240 20.63 6.97 3.90
C ILE A 240 20.69 7.39 5.38
N GLY A 241 21.37 6.60 6.22
CA GLY A 241 21.55 6.90 7.65
C GLY A 241 22.30 8.22 7.87
N LEU A 242 23.44 8.40 7.19
CA LEU A 242 24.22 9.64 7.25
C LEU A 242 23.41 10.83 6.74
N ALA A 243 22.72 10.69 5.61
CA ALA A 243 21.86 11.76 5.09
C ALA A 243 20.74 12.12 6.07
N THR A 244 20.16 11.14 6.77
CA THR A 244 19.11 11.37 7.79
C THR A 244 19.66 12.12 9.00
N ILE A 245 20.82 11.70 9.50
CA ILE A 245 21.51 12.38 10.61
C ILE A 245 21.85 13.82 10.22
N LEU A 246 22.47 14.03 9.06
CA LEU A 246 22.79 15.37 8.56
C LEU A 246 21.55 16.21 8.32
N ALA A 247 20.45 15.63 7.83
CA ALA A 247 19.18 16.32 7.68
C ALA A 247 18.64 16.79 9.04
N ILE A 248 18.71 15.95 10.07
CA ILE A 248 18.29 16.34 11.43
C ILE A 248 19.13 17.51 11.94
N LEU A 249 20.47 17.43 11.80
CA LEU A 249 21.43 18.42 12.31
C LEU A 249 21.48 19.71 11.49
N LEU A 250 21.22 19.64 10.18
CA LEU A 250 21.32 20.75 9.22
C LEU A 250 19.97 20.99 8.51
N PRO A 251 18.99 21.60 9.21
CA PRO A 251 17.68 21.92 8.64
C PRO A 251 17.66 22.56 7.25
N PRO A 252 18.50 23.58 6.94
CA PRO A 252 18.44 24.24 5.62
C PRO A 252 18.87 23.33 4.46
N LEU A 253 19.59 22.23 4.72
CA LEU A 253 20.10 21.32 3.69
C LEU A 253 19.28 20.02 3.57
N ARG A 254 18.23 19.84 4.39
CA ARG A 254 17.43 18.58 4.49
C ARG A 254 16.98 18.04 3.14
N TRP A 255 16.37 18.91 2.32
CA TRP A 255 15.82 18.51 1.03
C TRP A 255 16.90 18.00 0.08
N HIS A 256 18.00 18.73 -0.05
CA HIS A 256 19.12 18.36 -0.91
C HIS A 256 19.80 17.06 -0.45
N LEU A 257 20.01 16.89 0.87
CA LEU A 257 20.60 15.70 1.46
C LEU A 257 19.76 14.44 1.20
N MET A 258 18.46 14.53 1.43
CA MET A 258 17.53 13.43 1.15
C MET A 258 17.48 13.11 -0.35
N SER A 259 17.45 14.15 -1.20
CA SER A 259 17.41 14.01 -2.67
C SER A 259 18.58 13.22 -3.22
N LEU A 260 19.78 13.51 -2.71
CA LEU A 260 21.00 12.80 -3.09
C LEU A 260 21.00 11.35 -2.57
N ALA A 261 20.52 11.14 -1.34
CA ALA A 261 20.52 9.80 -0.73
C ALA A 261 19.57 8.83 -1.44
N LEU A 262 18.33 9.28 -1.71
CA LEU A 262 17.28 8.50 -2.38
C LEU A 262 17.38 8.52 -3.92
N GLY A 263 18.33 9.29 -4.47
CA GLY A 263 18.65 9.27 -5.90
C GLY A 263 17.59 9.90 -6.79
N LEU A 264 17.11 11.11 -6.48
CA LEU A 264 16.15 11.83 -7.34
C LEU A 264 16.85 12.65 -8.44
N GLY A 265 16.23 12.71 -9.63
CA GLY A 265 16.71 13.59 -10.71
C GLY A 265 15.78 13.82 -11.90
N THR A 266 14.86 12.92 -12.20
CA THR A 266 13.91 13.08 -13.32
C THR A 266 12.56 12.51 -12.91
N GLY A 267 11.46 13.05 -13.44
CA GLY A 267 10.09 12.63 -13.10
C GLY A 267 9.84 11.12 -13.25
N PRO A 268 8.62 10.63 -12.94
CA PRO A 268 8.30 9.20 -12.71
C PRO A 268 8.41 8.30 -13.96
N HIS A 269 9.02 8.78 -15.04
CA HIS A 269 9.28 7.98 -16.22
C HIS A 269 10.44 7.04 -15.93
N GLY A 270 10.11 5.74 -15.87
CA GLY A 270 11.09 4.66 -15.84
C GLY A 270 12.00 4.69 -17.08
N SER A 271 12.91 3.72 -17.15
CA SER A 271 13.77 3.59 -18.33
C SER A 271 12.91 3.49 -19.61
N PRO A 272 13.16 4.28 -20.68
CA PRO A 272 12.31 4.30 -21.88
C PRO A 272 12.27 2.97 -22.66
N THR A 273 13.07 1.98 -22.26
CA THR A 273 13.38 0.77 -23.04
C THR A 273 13.25 -0.53 -22.24
N GLY A 274 12.88 -0.47 -20.96
CA GLY A 274 12.71 -1.65 -20.10
C GLY A 274 11.26 -2.14 -20.03
N ARG A 275 11.06 -3.46 -19.84
CA ARG A 275 9.76 -3.97 -19.39
C ARG A 275 9.56 -3.54 -17.95
N HIS A 276 8.65 -2.59 -17.71
CA HIS A 276 8.31 -2.17 -16.36
C HIS A 276 7.66 -3.33 -15.58
N PHE A 277 8.12 -3.54 -14.35
CA PHE A 277 7.51 -4.49 -13.44
C PHE A 277 7.62 -4.01 -12.00
N VAL A 278 6.71 -4.53 -11.18
CA VAL A 278 6.82 -4.57 -9.73
C VAL A 278 6.56 -5.99 -9.29
N GLU A 279 7.43 -6.51 -8.44
CA GLU A 279 7.34 -7.86 -7.89
C GLU A 279 7.47 -7.80 -6.37
N TRP A 280 6.50 -8.41 -5.69
CA TRP A 280 6.50 -8.56 -4.25
C TRP A 280 6.67 -10.02 -3.91
N ARG A 281 7.58 -10.31 -2.99
CA ARG A 281 7.88 -11.67 -2.56
C ARG A 281 7.86 -11.74 -1.04
N ALA A 282 7.34 -12.84 -0.51
CA ALA A 282 7.38 -13.09 0.92
C ALA A 282 7.66 -14.56 1.20
N THR A 283 8.44 -14.84 2.24
CA THR A 283 8.55 -16.17 2.83
C THR A 283 7.84 -16.21 4.16
N ILE A 284 7.21 -17.33 4.48
CA ILE A 284 6.59 -17.59 5.77
C ILE A 284 7.23 -18.82 6.41
N ALA A 285 7.50 -18.72 7.71
CA ALA A 285 7.84 -19.85 8.55
C ALA A 285 6.65 -20.28 9.42
N ASP A 286 6.67 -21.52 9.90
CA ASP A 286 5.74 -22.00 10.91
C ASP A 286 6.05 -21.41 12.31
N GLY A 287 5.18 -21.67 13.28
CA GLY A 287 5.38 -21.21 14.66
C GLY A 287 6.63 -21.78 15.36
N ALA A 288 7.30 -22.78 14.78
CA ALA A 288 8.60 -23.29 15.24
C ALA A 288 9.79 -22.58 14.56
N GLY A 289 9.54 -21.70 13.58
CA GLY A 289 10.56 -20.97 12.83
C GLY A 289 11.10 -21.72 11.61
N LYS A 290 10.48 -22.84 11.20
CA LYS A 290 10.88 -23.57 10.00
C LYS A 290 10.27 -22.93 8.75
N PRO A 291 11.06 -22.63 7.70
CA PRO A 291 10.53 -22.12 6.44
C PRO A 291 9.48 -23.08 5.86
N ALA A 292 8.32 -22.55 5.48
CA ALA A 292 7.19 -23.35 5.01
C ALA A 292 6.84 -23.04 3.56
N MET A 293 6.69 -21.77 3.18
CA MET A 293 6.26 -21.38 1.84
C MET A 293 6.83 -20.02 1.42
N MET A 294 6.82 -19.79 0.10
CA MET A 294 7.10 -18.51 -0.53
C MET A 294 5.91 -18.08 -1.40
N GLY A 295 5.48 -16.83 -1.26
CA GLY A 295 4.46 -16.20 -2.10
C GLY A 295 5.09 -15.14 -2.99
N VAL A 296 4.57 -15.01 -4.21
CA VAL A 296 4.99 -14.01 -5.19
C VAL A 296 3.74 -13.36 -5.77
N LEU A 297 3.70 -12.03 -5.76
CA LEU A 297 2.78 -11.22 -6.54
C LEU A 297 3.59 -10.41 -7.55
N ARG A 298 3.10 -10.30 -8.78
CA ARG A 298 3.80 -9.55 -9.84
C ARG A 298 2.82 -8.78 -10.71
N MET A 299 3.19 -7.57 -11.09
CA MET A 299 2.51 -6.79 -12.11
C MET A 299 3.52 -6.30 -13.13
N ASN A 300 3.20 -6.45 -14.41
CA ASN A 300 4.04 -6.01 -15.53
C ASN A 300 3.72 -4.55 -15.90
N THR A 301 3.81 -3.66 -14.92
CA THR A 301 3.58 -2.22 -15.06
C THR A 301 4.50 -1.46 -14.11
N ASP A 302 4.58 -0.13 -14.25
CA ASP A 302 5.38 0.70 -13.35
C ASP A 302 4.72 0.84 -11.96
N ALA A 303 5.50 1.25 -10.96
CA ALA A 303 5.04 1.39 -9.58
C ALA A 303 3.82 2.30 -9.39
N TYR A 304 3.72 3.38 -10.15
CA TYR A 304 2.60 4.33 -10.05
C TYR A 304 1.33 3.79 -10.68
N SER A 305 1.45 3.15 -11.85
CA SER A 305 0.34 2.44 -12.47
C SER A 305 -0.13 1.26 -11.60
N ALA A 306 0.79 0.53 -10.96
CA ALA A 306 0.41 -0.50 -9.99
C ALA A 306 -0.36 0.10 -8.80
N CYS A 307 0.05 1.26 -8.29
CA CYS A 307 -0.69 1.97 -7.24
C CYS A 307 -2.11 2.31 -7.68
N SER A 308 -2.30 2.82 -8.90
CA SER A 308 -3.63 3.23 -9.37
C SER A 308 -4.57 2.03 -9.48
N VAL A 309 -4.09 0.88 -9.94
CA VAL A 309 -4.86 -0.38 -9.94
C VAL A 309 -5.23 -0.78 -8.51
N LEU A 310 -4.25 -0.82 -7.60
CA LEU A 310 -4.46 -1.25 -6.20
C LEU A 310 -5.55 -0.42 -5.49
N VAL A 311 -5.46 0.91 -5.54
CA VAL A 311 -6.43 1.78 -4.86
C VAL A 311 -7.81 1.75 -5.53
N SER A 312 -7.85 1.63 -6.86
CA SER A 312 -9.11 1.59 -7.61
C SER A 312 -9.86 0.28 -7.34
N GLU A 313 -9.16 -0.85 -7.43
CA GLU A 313 -9.77 -2.15 -7.15
C GLU A 313 -10.18 -2.30 -5.68
N ALA A 314 -9.46 -1.68 -4.74
CA ALA A 314 -9.88 -1.63 -3.35
C ALA A 314 -11.22 -0.88 -3.21
N ALA A 315 -11.35 0.29 -3.84
CA ALA A 315 -12.59 1.08 -3.81
C ALA A 315 -13.76 0.34 -4.49
N LEU A 316 -13.53 -0.30 -5.63
CA LEU A 316 -14.54 -1.10 -6.34
C LEU A 316 -14.95 -2.34 -5.53
N THR A 317 -14.00 -2.98 -4.82
CA THR A 317 -14.31 -4.07 -3.88
C THR A 317 -15.23 -3.59 -2.77
N VAL A 318 -14.92 -2.46 -2.14
CA VAL A 318 -15.77 -1.89 -1.08
C VAL A 318 -17.17 -1.60 -1.61
N LEU A 319 -17.29 -1.00 -2.81
CA LEU A 319 -18.59 -0.72 -3.42
C LEU A 319 -19.42 -1.99 -3.64
N HIS A 320 -18.82 -3.01 -4.24
CA HIS A 320 -19.51 -4.27 -4.49
C HIS A 320 -19.89 -4.99 -3.18
N GLN A 321 -19.06 -4.90 -2.13
CA GLN A 321 -19.39 -5.44 -0.80
C GLN A 321 -20.50 -4.66 -0.09
N LEU A 322 -20.65 -3.36 -0.36
CA LEU A 322 -21.76 -2.57 0.15
C LEU A 322 -23.10 -2.87 -0.55
N ASP A 323 -23.07 -3.39 -1.78
CA ASP A 323 -24.27 -3.81 -2.52
C ASP A 323 -24.76 -5.21 -2.12
N ARG A 324 -23.91 -6.03 -1.50
CA ARG A 324 -24.24 -7.40 -1.09
C ARG A 324 -24.81 -7.45 0.32
N GLU A 325 -25.94 -8.14 0.49
CA GLU A 325 -26.52 -8.42 1.82
C GLU A 325 -25.63 -9.32 2.70
N LYS A 326 -24.82 -10.19 2.09
CA LYS A 326 -23.88 -11.09 2.78
C LYS A 326 -22.56 -11.22 2.01
N SER A 327 -21.48 -10.78 2.64
CA SER A 327 -20.07 -11.00 2.29
C SER A 327 -19.38 -11.58 3.51
N ASP A 328 -18.45 -12.53 3.31
CA ASP A 328 -17.67 -13.13 4.40
C ASP A 328 -16.42 -12.27 4.77
N SER A 329 -16.30 -11.07 4.17
CA SER A 329 -15.17 -10.17 4.44
C SER A 329 -15.16 -9.66 5.87
N LEU A 330 -13.97 -9.43 6.40
CA LEU A 330 -13.81 -8.86 7.74
C LEU A 330 -14.33 -7.41 7.78
N ALA A 331 -14.15 -6.68 6.67
CA ALA A 331 -14.65 -5.32 6.52
C ALA A 331 -16.16 -5.22 6.73
N GLN A 332 -16.94 -6.11 6.12
CA GLN A 332 -18.40 -6.11 6.28
C GLN A 332 -18.82 -6.53 7.69
N ARG A 333 -18.17 -7.56 8.27
CA ARG A 333 -18.43 -8.01 9.64
C ARG A 333 -18.22 -6.92 10.70
N LEU A 334 -17.22 -6.07 10.50
CA LEU A 334 -16.91 -4.96 11.41
C LEU A 334 -17.80 -3.73 11.18
N GLY A 335 -18.44 -3.62 10.02
CA GLY A 335 -19.33 -2.50 9.69
C GLY A 335 -18.61 -1.14 9.51
N GLY A 336 -17.27 -1.11 9.56
CA GLY A 336 -16.47 0.10 9.37
C GLY A 336 -15.23 0.17 10.29
N GLY A 337 -14.58 1.34 10.29
CA GLY A 337 -13.38 1.63 11.07
C GLY A 337 -12.13 1.81 10.20
N ILE A 338 -10.96 1.88 10.83
CA ILE A 338 -9.67 1.89 10.12
C ILE A 338 -9.36 0.43 9.74
N LEU A 339 -9.54 0.07 8.48
CA LEU A 339 -9.34 -1.30 8.01
C LEU A 339 -8.03 -1.42 7.23
N THR A 340 -7.69 -2.65 6.87
CA THR A 340 -6.50 -2.99 6.09
C THR A 340 -6.91 -3.69 4.79
N PRO A 341 -6.04 -3.75 3.78
CA PRO A 341 -6.26 -4.51 2.54
C PRO A 341 -6.77 -5.93 2.77
N ALA A 342 -6.16 -6.65 3.72
CA ALA A 342 -6.54 -8.00 4.11
C ALA A 342 -8.00 -8.09 4.60
N ALA A 343 -8.54 -7.01 5.17
CA ALA A 343 -9.92 -6.99 5.64
C ALA A 343 -10.96 -7.04 4.50
N LEU A 344 -10.57 -6.64 3.28
CA LEU A 344 -11.43 -6.75 2.09
C LEU A 344 -11.61 -8.21 1.64
N GLY A 345 -10.73 -9.11 2.09
CA GLY A 345 -10.86 -10.55 1.87
C GLY A 345 -10.50 -11.00 0.44
N PRO A 346 -10.87 -12.25 0.07
CA PRO A 346 -10.41 -12.89 -1.16
C PRO A 346 -10.87 -12.17 -2.44
N GLU A 347 -12.03 -11.52 -2.38
CA GLU A 347 -12.60 -10.76 -3.50
C GLU A 347 -11.63 -9.67 -4.01
N PHE A 348 -10.93 -8.97 -3.09
CA PHE A 348 -9.98 -7.96 -3.50
C PHE A 348 -8.81 -8.56 -4.28
N LEU A 349 -8.29 -9.70 -3.83
CA LEU A 349 -7.21 -10.41 -4.53
C LEU A 349 -7.68 -10.93 -5.90
N GLU A 350 -8.90 -11.47 -6.00
CA GLU A 350 -9.49 -11.93 -7.26
C GLU A 350 -9.62 -10.78 -8.27
N ARG A 351 -10.06 -9.60 -7.82
CA ARG A 351 -10.14 -8.41 -8.67
C ARG A 351 -8.76 -7.92 -9.14
N LEU A 352 -7.76 -7.95 -8.26
CA LEU A 352 -6.38 -7.63 -8.65
C LEU A 352 -5.84 -8.62 -9.68
N GLN A 353 -6.15 -9.92 -9.55
CA GLN A 353 -5.77 -10.92 -10.55
C GLN A 353 -6.45 -10.66 -11.89
N ALA A 354 -7.74 -10.32 -11.90
CA ALA A 354 -8.46 -9.91 -13.11
C ALA A 354 -7.87 -8.62 -13.72
N ALA A 355 -7.31 -7.73 -12.91
CA ALA A 355 -6.60 -6.52 -13.33
C ALA A 355 -5.13 -6.76 -13.76
N GLY A 356 -4.70 -8.02 -13.89
CA GLY A 356 -3.37 -8.37 -14.40
C GLY A 356 -2.30 -8.62 -13.33
N MET A 357 -2.68 -8.79 -12.06
CA MET A 357 -1.76 -9.26 -11.02
C MET A 357 -1.55 -10.78 -11.10
N GLU A 358 -0.31 -11.18 -11.36
CA GLU A 358 0.11 -12.58 -11.31
C GLU A 358 0.35 -13.01 -9.85
N ARG A 359 -0.02 -14.25 -9.52
CA ARG A 359 0.10 -14.82 -8.18
C ARG A 359 0.69 -16.22 -8.24
N THR A 360 1.76 -16.45 -7.47
CA THR A 360 2.43 -17.75 -7.35
C THR A 360 2.68 -18.08 -5.88
N VAL A 361 2.53 -19.35 -5.50
CA VAL A 361 2.91 -19.84 -4.16
C VAL A 361 3.69 -21.13 -4.29
N ILE A 362 4.85 -21.19 -3.65
CA ILE A 362 5.84 -22.27 -3.72
C ILE A 362 6.00 -22.87 -2.32
N SER A 363 5.98 -24.21 -2.21
CA SER A 363 6.32 -24.90 -0.96
C SER A 363 7.83 -24.88 -0.73
N LEU A 364 8.26 -24.62 0.49
CA LEU A 364 9.66 -24.66 0.93
C LEU A 364 9.95 -25.81 1.89
N GLU A 365 8.93 -26.62 2.21
CA GLU A 365 9.11 -27.82 3.02
C GLU A 365 9.94 -28.82 2.22
N LYS A 366 10.96 -29.41 2.87
CA LYS A 366 11.69 -30.54 2.30
C LYS A 366 10.83 -31.79 2.56
N ASP A 367 10.50 -32.50 1.49
CA ASP A 367 9.87 -33.83 1.55
C ASP A 367 10.72 -34.83 2.35
#